data_AF-Q1QIA5-F1
#
_entry.id   AF-Q1QIA5-F1
#
_cell.length_a   1.000
_cell.length_b   1.000
_cell.length_c   1.000
_cell.angle_alpha   90.00
_cell.angle_beta   90.00
_cell.angle_gamma   90.00
#
_symmetry.space_group_name_H-M   'P 1'
#
loop_
_entity.id
_entity.type
_entity.pdbx_description
1 polymer ?
#
loop_
_entity_poly.entity_id
_entity_poly.type
_entity_poly.pdbx_seq_one_letter_code
_entity_poly.pdbx_strand_id
1 'polypeptide(L)'
;MATAGLPDHIRDDVRSAMFLAVAEGRLNPGAAASRVREFIAAHNRQYSKYVPHGGGVMQSLDQQVYDDGPMRLVDTVAHGLWD
;
A
#
# COMPACT_ATOMS: atom_id res chain seq x y z
N MET A 1 2.25 -0.58 -19.32
CA MET A 1 1.18 -1.13 -18.45
C MET A 1 1.07 -0.24 -17.20
N ALA A 2 -0.14 0.04 -16.68
CA ALA A 2 -0.34 1.04 -15.63
C ALA A 2 0.44 0.79 -14.32
N THR A 3 0.82 -0.45 -14.04
CA THR A 3 1.49 -0.87 -12.80
C THR A 3 3.00 -1.13 -12.95
N ALA A 4 3.60 -0.79 -14.10
CA ALA A 4 4.99 -1.15 -14.39
C ALA A 4 6.03 -0.56 -13.42
N GLY A 5 5.73 0.58 -12.80
CA GLY A 5 6.62 1.23 -11.82
C GLY A 5 6.52 0.72 -10.39
N LEU A 6 5.68 -0.29 -10.11
CA LEU A 6 5.51 -0.85 -8.76
C LEU A 6 6.50 -2.00 -8.52
N PRO A 7 6.97 -2.20 -7.26
CA PRO A 7 7.66 -3.42 -6.85
C PRO A 7 6.81 -4.67 -7.15
N ASP A 8 7.45 -5.79 -7.50
CA ASP A 8 6.75 -6.96 -8.04
C ASP A 8 5.63 -7.49 -7.13
N HIS A 9 5.87 -7.58 -5.82
CA HIS A 9 4.87 -8.04 -4.84
C HIS A 9 3.63 -7.13 -4.76
N ILE A 10 3.80 -5.80 -4.81
CA ILE A 10 2.69 -4.84 -4.84
C ILE A 10 2.00 -4.87 -6.20
N ARG A 11 2.78 -5.03 -7.27
CA ARG A 11 2.30 -4.99 -8.65
C ARG A 11 1.27 -6.07 -8.92
N ASP A 12 1.51 -7.28 -8.45
CA ASP A 12 0.62 -8.43 -8.71
C ASP A 12 -0.68 -8.34 -7.90
N ASP A 13 -0.62 -7.87 -6.66
CA ASP A 13 -1.80 -7.61 -5.84
C ASP A 13 -2.68 -6.50 -6.43
N VAL A 14 -2.06 -5.37 -6.81
CA VAL A 14 -2.76 -4.25 -7.45
C VAL A 14 -3.37 -4.66 -8.79
N ARG A 15 -2.65 -5.46 -9.61
CA ARG A 15 -3.17 -5.99 -10.87
C ARG A 15 -4.38 -6.88 -10.63
N SER A 16 -4.28 -7.81 -9.69
CA SER A 16 -5.37 -8.76 -9.39
C SER A 16 -6.62 -8.01 -8.93
N ALA A 17 -6.47 -7.01 -8.06
CA ALA A 17 -7.58 -6.14 -7.62
C ALA A 17 -8.20 -5.34 -8.78
N MET A 18 -7.38 -4.82 -9.70
CA MET A 18 -7.87 -4.10 -10.88
C MET A 18 -8.61 -5.04 -11.84
N PHE A 19 -8.09 -6.25 -12.09
CA PHE A 19 -8.77 -7.24 -12.92
C PHE A 19 -10.12 -7.63 -12.34
N LEU A 20 -10.19 -7.85 -11.02
CA LEU A 20 -11.45 -8.14 -10.34
C LEU A 20 -12.46 -6.98 -10.48
N ALA A 21 -12.00 -5.74 -10.31
CA ALA A 21 -12.85 -4.56 -10.50
C ALA A 21 -13.36 -4.42 -11.95
N VAL A 22 -12.56 -4.81 -12.95
CA VAL A 22 -13.03 -4.86 -14.35
C VAL A 22 -14.08 -5.96 -14.53
N ALA A 23 -13.82 -7.16 -14.01
CA ALA A 23 -14.74 -8.30 -14.12
C ALA A 23 -16.10 -8.00 -13.46
N GLU A 24 -16.10 -7.25 -12.36
CA GLU A 24 -17.32 -6.82 -11.67
C GLU A 24 -17.96 -5.55 -12.26
N GLY A 25 -17.40 -4.98 -13.34
CA GLY A 25 -17.92 -3.77 -13.97
C GLY A 25 -17.66 -2.48 -13.17
N ARG A 26 -16.88 -2.54 -12.09
CA ARG A 26 -16.50 -1.40 -11.24
C ARG A 26 -15.38 -0.55 -11.86
N LEU A 27 -14.65 -1.08 -12.83
CA LEU A 27 -13.58 -0.38 -13.56
C LEU A 27 -13.72 -0.59 -15.06
N ASN A 28 -13.79 0.50 -15.82
CA ASN A 28 -13.68 0.44 -17.28
C ASN A 28 -12.20 0.20 -17.67
N PRO A 29 -11.89 -0.80 -18.53
CA PRO A 29 -10.52 -1.05 -19.01
C PRO A 29 -9.81 0.19 -19.56
N GLY A 30 -10.53 1.07 -20.27
CA GLY A 30 -9.97 2.32 -20.81
C GLY A 30 -9.58 3.34 -19.73
N ALA A 31 -10.19 3.25 -18.54
CA ALA A 31 -9.89 4.10 -17.40
C ALA A 31 -8.82 3.51 -16.47
N ALA A 32 -8.38 2.27 -16.68
CA ALA A 32 -7.46 1.55 -15.79
C ALA A 32 -6.18 2.32 -15.48
N ALA A 33 -5.57 2.97 -16.48
CA ALA A 33 -4.37 3.76 -16.29
C ALA A 33 -4.59 4.99 -15.39
N SER A 34 -5.75 5.64 -15.51
CA SER A 34 -6.10 6.80 -14.70
C SER A 34 -6.43 6.45 -13.24
N ARG A 35 -6.95 5.24 -13.00
CA ARG A 35 -7.43 4.81 -11.67
C ARG A 35 -6.45 3.93 -10.90
N VAL A 36 -5.31 3.54 -11.48
CA VAL A 36 -4.30 2.70 -10.81
C VAL A 36 -3.88 3.22 -9.43
N ARG A 37 -3.82 4.55 -9.25
CA ARG A 37 -3.47 5.20 -7.98
C ARG A 37 -4.43 4.86 -6.85
N GLU A 38 -5.71 4.63 -7.16
CA GLU A 38 -6.72 4.29 -6.15
C GLU A 38 -6.52 2.87 -5.63
N PHE A 39 -6.15 1.94 -6.52
CA PHE A 39 -5.85 0.56 -6.14
C PHE A 39 -4.56 0.47 -5.34
N ILE A 40 -3.54 1.27 -5.70
CA ILE A 40 -2.31 1.40 -4.90
C ILE A 40 -2.64 1.96 -3.51
N ALA A 41 -3.45 3.02 -3.43
CA ALA A 41 -3.84 3.61 -2.15
C ALA A 41 -4.67 2.64 -1.29
N ALA A 42 -5.57 1.87 -1.90
CA ALA A 42 -6.35 0.83 -1.22
C ALA A 42 -5.45 -0.30 -0.70
N HIS A 43 -4.52 -0.79 -1.52
CA HIS A 43 -3.54 -1.79 -1.11
C HIS A 43 -2.69 -1.29 0.07
N ASN A 44 -2.13 -0.08 -0.01
CA ASN A 44 -1.32 0.50 1.07
C ASN A 44 -2.10 0.73 2.36
N ARG A 45 -3.41 0.99 2.28
CA ARG A 45 -4.29 1.10 3.47
C ARG A 45 -4.52 -0.26 4.14
N GLN A 46 -4.62 -1.33 3.36
CA GLN A 46 -4.82 -2.69 3.89
C GLN A 46 -3.51 -3.31 4.39
N TYR A 47 -2.41 -3.03 3.70
CA TYR A 47 -1.11 -3.63 3.92
C TYR A 47 -0.06 -2.53 4.14
N SER A 48 -0.11 -1.87 5.30
CA SER A 48 0.97 -0.98 5.69
C SER A 48 2.02 -1.78 6.48
N LYS A 49 3.21 -1.94 5.89
CA LYS A 49 4.38 -2.57 6.54
C LYS A 49 4.82 -1.88 7.85
N TYR A 50 4.32 -0.67 8.08
CA TYR A 50 4.64 0.15 9.23
C TYR A 50 3.58 0.05 10.33
N VAL A 51 2.47 -0.64 10.11
CA VAL A 51 1.45 -0.82 11.14
C VAL A 51 1.90 -1.95 12.07
N PRO A 52 1.93 -1.73 13.41
CA PRO A 52 2.18 -2.79 14.38
C PRO A 52 1.24 -3.97 14.14
N HIS A 53 1.70 -5.18 14.47
CA HIS A 53 0.95 -6.43 14.25
C HIS A 53 -0.54 -6.30 14.59
N GLY A 54 -1.42 -6.53 13.59
CA GLY A 54 -2.87 -6.44 13.78
C GLY A 54 -3.66 -5.82 12.62
N GLY A 55 -2.99 -5.14 11.68
CA GLY A 55 -3.66 -4.50 10.54
C GLY A 55 -4.42 -3.23 10.95
N GLY A 56 -4.35 -2.20 10.12
CA GLY A 56 -4.96 -0.91 10.44
C GLY A 56 -4.45 0.23 9.55
N VAL A 57 -5.07 1.40 9.70
CA VAL A 57 -4.58 2.64 9.10
C VAL A 57 -3.56 3.27 10.05
N MET A 58 -2.37 3.54 9.55
CA MET A 58 -1.31 4.21 10.30
C MET A 58 -1.74 5.64 10.63
N GLN A 59 -1.91 5.99 11.91
CA GLN A 59 -2.46 7.29 12.31
C GLN A 59 -1.40 8.31 12.75
N SER A 60 -0.18 7.90 13.16
CA SER A 60 0.89 8.84 13.55
C SER A 60 2.31 8.28 13.34
N LEU A 61 3.26 9.17 13.01
CA LEU A 61 4.71 8.88 12.96
C LEU A 61 5.34 8.70 14.35
N ASP A 62 4.73 9.28 15.39
CA ASP A 62 5.13 9.11 16.80
C ASP A 62 4.62 7.80 17.41
N GLN A 63 3.80 7.03 16.67
CA GLN A 63 3.27 5.77 17.15
C GLN A 63 4.40 4.76 17.39
N GLN A 64 4.31 4.06 18.51
CA GLN A 64 5.23 2.99 18.87
C GLN A 64 4.99 1.75 17.98
N VAL A 65 6.08 1.17 17.47
CA VAL A 65 6.02 0.05 16.52
C VAL A 65 5.83 -1.30 17.22
N TYR A 66 6.40 -1.44 18.42
CA TYR A 66 6.35 -2.65 19.24
C TYR A 66 5.95 -2.30 20.67
N ASP A 67 5.12 -3.13 21.29
CA ASP A 67 4.59 -2.89 22.65
C ASP A 67 5.69 -2.85 23.73
N ASP A 68 6.83 -3.47 23.48
CA ASP A 68 7.94 -3.67 24.41
C ASP A 68 9.20 -2.83 24.08
N GLY A 69 9.16 -2.01 23.02
CA GLY A 69 10.34 -1.28 22.54
C GLY A 69 10.11 0.20 22.28
N PRO A 70 11.11 1.08 22.49
CA PRO A 70 10.97 2.53 22.31
C PRO A 70 10.91 2.98 20.84
N MET A 71 10.99 2.03 19.90
CA MET A 71 11.06 2.31 18.46
C MET A 71 9.76 2.96 17.97
N ARG A 72 9.90 4.14 17.38
CA ARG A 72 8.78 4.87 16.78
C ARG A 72 8.77 4.65 15.27
N LEU A 73 7.61 4.90 14.68
CA LEU A 73 7.40 4.65 13.27
C LEU A 73 8.27 5.54 12.38
N VAL A 74 8.51 6.79 12.79
CA VAL A 74 9.44 7.73 12.12
C VAL A 74 10.83 7.12 11.92
N ASP A 75 11.31 6.32 12.87
CA ASP A 75 12.64 5.71 12.83
C ASP A 75 12.75 4.64 11.71
N THR A 76 11.62 4.01 11.36
CA THR A 76 11.54 2.99 10.30
C THR A 76 11.34 3.58 8.90
N VAL A 77 10.66 4.73 8.80
CA VAL A 77 10.41 5.42 7.52
C VAL A 77 11.66 6.19 7.07
N ALA A 78 12.36 6.83 8.01
CA ALA A 78 13.58 7.58 7.73
C ALA A 78 14.71 6.69 7.18
N HIS A 79 14.76 5.42 7.57
CA HIS A 79 15.77 4.48 7.10
C HIS A 79 15.68 4.17 5.59
N GLY A 80 14.51 4.29 4.98
CA GLY A 80 14.32 4.03 3.54
C GLY A 80 14.37 5.28 2.64
N LEU A 81 14.72 6.45 3.19
CA LEU A 81 14.79 7.72 2.45
C LEU A 81 16.23 8.09 2.03
N TRP A 82 17.22 7.38 2.55
CA TRP A 82 18.65 7.63 2.33
C TRP A 82 19.39 6.45 1.68
N ASP A 83 18.67 5.40 1.30
CA ASP A 83 19.13 4.27 0.45
C ASP A 83 18.44 4.36 -0.93
#